data_AF-A0A9D2FT00-F1
#
_entry.id   AF-A0A9D2FT00-F1
#
_cell.length_a   1.000
_cell.length_b   1.000
_cell.length_c   1.000
_cell.angle_alpha   90.00
_cell.angle_beta   90.00
_cell.angle_gamma   90.00
#
_symmetry.space_group_name_H-M   'P 1'
#
loop_
_entity.id
_entity.type
_entity.pdbx_description
1 polymer ?
#
loop_
_entity_poly.entity_id
_entity_poly.type
_entity_poly.pdbx_seq_one_letter_code
_entity_poly.pdbx_strand_id
1 'polypeptide(L)'
;MTLSEIVHRKKLKMTPIDWQIYDYLTSSASTNITISSVAAHTHVSTTTAFRFCQKLGLTGFGELKAILKEVSDNKIANRDLF
;
A
#
# COMPACT_ATOMS: atom_id res chain seq x y z
N MET A 1 -3.83 11.35 -5.57
CA MET A 1 -2.63 10.62 -6.04
C MET A 1 -2.75 9.20 -5.54
N THR A 2 -2.76 8.20 -6.42
CA THR A 2 -3.06 6.81 -6.06
C THR A 2 -1.78 6.01 -5.79
N LEU A 3 -1.88 4.92 -5.04
CA LEU A 3 -0.74 4.04 -4.76
C LEU A 3 -0.11 3.48 -6.05
N SER A 4 -0.93 3.15 -7.05
CA SER A 4 -0.46 2.63 -8.34
C SER A 4 0.35 3.66 -9.12
N GLU A 5 -0.04 4.95 -9.10
CA GLU A 5 0.73 6.04 -9.71
C GLU A 5 2.12 6.19 -9.07
N ILE A 6 2.19 6.12 -7.73
CA ILE A 6 3.43 6.26 -6.98
C ILE A 6 4.39 5.09 -7.29
N VAL A 7 3.85 3.88 -7.26
CA VAL A 7 4.59 2.64 -7.57
C VAL A 7 5.10 2.66 -8.99
N HIS A 8 4.29 3.09 -9.96
CA HIS A 8 4.71 3.18 -11.36
C HIS A 8 5.95 4.08 -11.54
N ARG A 9 5.98 5.23 -10.85
CA ARG A 9 7.12 6.17 -10.89
C ARG A 9 8.40 5.59 -10.27
N LYS A 10 8.29 4.61 -9.38
CA LYS A 10 9.42 3.98 -8.68
C LYS A 10 9.69 2.54 -9.14
N LYS A 11 8.96 2.04 -10.14
CA LYS A 11 8.96 0.65 -10.63
C LYS A 11 10.36 0.06 -10.83
N LEU A 12 11.28 0.82 -11.42
CA LEU A 12 12.66 0.39 -11.70
C LEU A 12 13.52 0.14 -10.45
N LYS A 13 13.14 0.69 -9.30
CA LYS A 13 13.87 0.56 -8.02
C LYS A 13 13.20 -0.42 -7.05
N MET A 14 12.16 -1.11 -7.49
CA MET A 14 11.43 -2.07 -6.68
C MET A 14 12.09 -3.44 -6.72
N THR A 15 12.21 -4.03 -5.54
CA THR A 15 12.67 -5.39 -5.32
C THR A 15 11.46 -6.35 -5.34
N PRO A 16 11.68 -7.67 -5.45
CA PRO A 16 10.61 -8.66 -5.32
C PRO A 16 9.81 -8.53 -4.01
N ILE A 17 10.49 -8.18 -2.91
CA ILE A 17 9.85 -7.93 -1.62
C ILE A 17 8.91 -6.71 -1.69
N ASP A 18 9.36 -5.63 -2.34
CA ASP A 18 8.52 -4.45 -2.51
C ASP A 18 7.26 -4.77 -3.34
N TRP A 19 7.38 -5.65 -4.34
CA TRP A 19 6.23 -6.12 -5.13
C TRP A 19 5.27 -7.00 -4.31
N GLN A 20 5.79 -7.86 -3.46
CA GLN A 20 4.98 -8.67 -2.55
C GLN A 20 4.19 -7.81 -1.56
N ILE A 21 4.82 -6.77 -1.01
CA ILE A 21 4.15 -5.77 -0.16
C ILE A 21 3.05 -5.05 -0.94
N TYR A 22 3.35 -4.57 -2.15
CA TYR A 22 2.37 -3.91 -3.00
C TYR A 22 1.18 -4.80 -3.36
N ASP A 23 1.42 -6.06 -3.73
CA ASP A 23 0.37 -7.02 -4.09
C ASP A 23 -0.58 -7.29 -2.91
N TYR A 24 -0.03 -7.49 -1.72
CA TYR A 24 -0.85 -7.63 -0.51
C TYR A 24 -1.72 -6.39 -0.25
N LEU A 25 -1.15 -5.19 -0.35
CA LEU A 25 -1.87 -3.94 -0.09
C LEU A 25 -2.99 -3.66 -1.10
N THR A 26 -2.83 -4.10 -2.34
CA THR A 26 -3.82 -3.88 -3.41
C THR A 26 -4.89 -4.98 -3.49
N SER A 27 -4.57 -6.19 -3.03
CA SER A 27 -5.50 -7.31 -2.93
C SER A 27 -6.33 -7.29 -1.65
N SER A 28 -5.84 -6.70 -0.57
CA SER A 28 -6.59 -6.58 0.68
C SER A 28 -7.75 -5.58 0.53
N ALA A 29 -8.99 -6.08 0.58
CA ALA A 29 -10.20 -5.25 0.60
C ALA A 29 -10.44 -4.54 1.94
N SER A 30 -9.64 -4.83 2.97
CA SER A 30 -9.84 -4.31 4.31
C SER A 30 -9.23 -2.93 4.49
N THR A 31 -10.01 -1.99 5.04
CA THR A 31 -9.59 -0.62 5.40
C THR A 31 -8.73 -0.57 6.68
N ASN A 32 -8.68 -1.65 7.46
CA ASN A 32 -7.98 -1.72 8.75
C ASN A 32 -6.60 -2.42 8.66
N ILE A 33 -5.81 -2.06 7.66
CA ILE A 33 -4.47 -2.62 7.48
C ILE A 33 -3.52 -1.99 8.50
N THR A 34 -2.72 -2.81 9.20
CA THR A 34 -1.63 -2.35 10.07
C THR A 34 -0.27 -2.74 9.51
N ILE A 35 0.78 -2.00 9.85
CA ILE A 35 2.14 -2.32 9.40
C ILE A 35 2.57 -3.72 9.86
N SER A 36 2.14 -4.13 11.05
CA SER A 36 2.37 -5.46 11.59
C SER A 36 1.66 -6.55 10.78
N SER A 37 0.42 -6.29 10.33
CA SER A 37 -0.30 -7.21 9.44
C SER A 37 0.42 -7.36 8.11
N VAL A 38 0.83 -6.25 7.48
CA VAL A 38 1.60 -6.28 6.23
C VAL A 38 2.88 -7.08 6.41
N ALA A 39 3.63 -6.81 7.48
CA ALA A 39 4.86 -7.51 7.81
C ALA A 39 4.63 -9.03 7.94
N ALA A 40 3.60 -9.43 8.69
CA ALA A 40 3.26 -10.84 8.89
C ALA A 40 2.85 -11.55 7.60
N HIS A 41 1.98 -10.94 6.79
CA HIS A 41 1.47 -11.55 5.54
C HIS A 41 2.51 -11.58 4.42
N THR A 42 3.49 -10.67 4.46
CA THR A 42 4.56 -10.62 3.46
C THR A 42 5.88 -11.24 3.94
N HIS A 43 5.88 -11.85 5.12
CA HIS A 43 7.06 -12.49 5.72
C HIS A 43 8.28 -11.55 5.83
N VAL A 44 8.03 -10.27 6.14
CA VAL A 44 9.07 -9.26 6.34
C VAL A 44 9.00 -8.66 7.75
N SER A 45 10.04 -7.95 8.15
CA SER A 45 9.99 -7.15 9.38
C SER A 45 9.15 -5.88 9.18
N THR A 46 8.62 -5.33 10.27
CA THR A 46 7.94 -4.02 10.26
C THR A 46 8.87 -2.91 9.75
N THR A 47 10.18 -3.01 10.02
CA THR A 47 11.19 -2.09 9.47
C THR A 47 11.27 -2.17 7.94
N THR A 48 11.19 -3.36 7.36
CA THR A 48 11.17 -3.52 5.89
C THR A 48 9.91 -2.93 5.29
N ALA A 49 8.73 -3.19 5.87
CA ALA A 49 7.47 -2.56 5.46
C ALA A 49 7.50 -1.02 5.61
N PHE A 50 8.17 -0.51 6.65
CA PHE A 50 8.35 0.93 6.82
C PHE A 50 9.28 1.53 5.75
N ARG A 51 10.41 0.87 5.47
CA ARG A 51 11.35 1.29 4.41
C ARG A 51 10.71 1.26 3.03
N PHE A 52 9.78 0.34 2.78
CA PHE A 52 8.96 0.36 1.56
C PHE A 52 8.19 1.68 1.44
N CYS A 53 7.53 2.16 2.51
CA CYS A 53 6.83 3.45 2.51
C CYS A 53 7.80 4.60 2.15
N GLN A 54 8.98 4.62 2.78
CA GLN A 54 10.00 5.63 2.49
C GLN A 54 10.53 5.55 1.05
N LYS A 55 10.67 4.34 0.49
CA LYS A 55 11.08 4.13 -0.90
C LYS A 55 10.06 4.69 -1.89
N LEU A 56 8.78 4.65 -1.56
CA LEU A 56 7.71 5.29 -2.31
C LEU A 56 7.71 6.83 -2.18
N GLY A 57 8.52 7.39 -1.28
CA GLY A 57 8.58 8.82 -0.99
C GLY A 57 7.58 9.28 0.06
N LEU A 58 7.02 8.35 0.83
CA LEU A 58 6.09 8.64 1.94
C LEU A 58 6.87 8.86 3.24
N THR A 59 6.34 9.67 4.14
CA THR A 59 6.93 9.89 5.47
C THR A 59 6.80 8.65 6.37
N GLY A 60 5.81 7.80 6.12
CA GLY A 60 5.63 6.54 6.83
C GLY A 60 4.32 5.82 6.51
N PHE A 61 3.97 4.86 7.35
CA PHE A 61 2.79 4.00 7.15
C PHE A 61 1.44 4.75 7.29
N GLY A 62 1.41 5.88 8.00
CA GLY A 62 0.21 6.71 8.12
C GLY A 62 -0.27 7.27 6.78
N GLU A 63 0.66 7.84 6.00
CA GLU A 63 0.38 8.34 4.65
C GLU A 63 -0.04 7.22 3.69
N LEU A 64 0.62 6.06 3.79
CA LEU A 64 0.23 4.89 2.99
C LEU A 64 -1.23 4.50 3.23
N LYS A 65 -1.67 4.48 4.50
CA LYS A 65 -3.07 4.20 4.84
C LYS A 65 -4.05 5.24 4.29
N ALA A 66 -3.69 6.53 4.34
CA ALA A 66 -4.54 7.58 3.78
C ALA A 66 -4.73 7.39 2.28
N ILE A 67 -3.65 7.12 1.53
CA ILE A 67 -3.71 6.85 0.08
C ILE A 67 -4.56 5.61 -0.23
N LEU A 68 -4.43 4.53 0.56
CA LEU A 68 -5.21 3.31 0.37
C LEU A 68 -6.70 3.53 0.66
N LYS A 69 -7.02 4.33 1.68
CA LYS A 69 -8.40 4.64 2.05
C LYS A 69 -9.10 5.49 0.99
N GLU A 70 -8.42 6.45 0.38
CA GLU A 70 -8.98 7.23 -0.73
C GLU A 70 -9.43 6.34 -1.89
N VAL A 71 -8.65 5.28 -2.19
CA VAL A 71 -9.00 4.31 -3.24
C VAL A 71 -10.19 3.44 -2.85
N SER A 72 -10.29 3.00 -1.59
CA SER A 72 -11.44 2.22 -1.11
C SER A 72 -12.72 3.05 -1.11
N ASP A 73 -12.66 4.29 -0.64
CA ASP A 73 -13.82 5.17 -0.52
C ASP A 73 -14.33 5.58 -1.92
N ASN A 74 -13.43 5.78 -2.88
CA ASN A 74 -13.79 6.05 -4.27
C ASN A 74 -14.38 4.81 -4.98
N LYS A 75 -13.91 3.59 -4.66
CA LYS A 75 -14.54 2.34 -5.13
C LYS A 75 -15.95 2.15 -4.59
N ILE A 76 -16.20 2.52 -3.33
CA ILE A 76 -17.54 2.43 -2.71
C ILE A 76 -18.47 3.44 -3.36
N ALA A 77 -18.05 4.71 -3.47
CA ALA A 77 -18.86 5.77 -4.06
C ALA A 77 -19.29 5.51 -5.52
N ASN A 78 -18.49 4.80 -6.32
CA ASN A 78 -18.86 4.40 -7.68
C ASN A 78 -19.73 3.13 -7.75
N ARG A 79 -19.79 2.36 -6.66
CA ARG A 79 -20.56 1.11 -6.60
C ARG A 79 -22.01 1.34 -6.20
N ASP A 80 -22.31 2.46 -5.53
CA ASP A 80 -23.65 2.89 -5.13
C ASP A 80 -24.41 3.65 -6.26
N LEU A 81 -23.84 3.73 -7.46
CA LEU A 81 -24.39 4.42 -8.64
C LEU A 81 -25.12 3.50 -9.64
N PHE A 82 -25.37 2.23 -9.29
CA PHE A 82 -26.08 1.26 -10.14
C PHE A 82 -27.08 0.42 -9.34
#